data_AF-A0A090QRU7-F1
#
_entry.id   AF-A0A090QRU7-F1
#
_cell.length_a   1.000
_cell.length_b   1.000
_cell.length_c   1.000
_cell.angle_alpha   90.00
_cell.angle_beta   90.00
_cell.angle_gamma   90.00
#
_symmetry.space_group_name_H-M   'P 1'
#
loop_
_entity.id
_entity.type
_entity.pdbx_description
1 polymer ?
#
loop_
_entity_poly.entity_id
_entity_poly.type
_entity_poly.pdbx_seq_one_letter_code
_entity_poly.pdbx_strand_id
1 'polypeptide(L)'
;MQVIPKTAGADVFNLVKKKPGIPTKEYLFDPANNIDTGAAYFHILKTRYLRDVKNPTSLHFSMISAYNGGTGGVLSTFHPDRKVAMNKLNSMQPKQVYDALTTQHPKGEARRYVQKVLYFQKDFNEGKL
;
A
#
# COMPACT_ATOMS: atom_id res chain seq x y z
N MET A 1 3.33 -9.19 -9.15
CA MET A 1 3.06 -8.12 -8.17
C MET A 1 4.17 -7.05 -8.04
N GLN A 2 5.23 -7.03 -8.87
CA GLN A 2 6.27 -5.97 -8.87
C GLN A 2 6.94 -5.69 -7.50
N VAL A 3 7.13 -6.74 -6.70
CA VAL A 3 7.80 -6.64 -5.39
C VAL A 3 9.26 -6.22 -5.56
N ILE A 4 9.69 -5.22 -4.81
CA ILE A 4 11.09 -4.78 -4.76
C ILE A 4 11.83 -5.57 -3.66
N PRO A 5 12.90 -6.32 -3.98
CA PRO A 5 13.61 -7.16 -3.01
C PRO A 5 14.06 -6.43 -1.75
N LYS A 6 14.67 -5.26 -1.90
CA LYS A 6 15.32 -4.52 -0.81
C LYS A 6 14.35 -3.75 0.09
N THR A 7 13.06 -3.71 -0.24
CA THR A 7 12.04 -2.98 0.53
C THR A 7 10.93 -3.94 0.95
N ALA A 8 9.85 -4.04 0.18
CA ALA A 8 8.72 -4.92 0.49
C ALA A 8 9.14 -6.39 0.65
N GLY A 9 10.06 -6.86 -0.21
CA GLY A 9 10.60 -8.22 -0.11
C GLY A 9 11.35 -8.47 1.21
N ALA A 10 12.22 -7.54 1.61
CA ALA A 10 12.98 -7.60 2.85
C ALA A 10 12.04 -7.60 4.07
N ASP A 11 11.03 -6.74 4.08
CA ASP A 11 10.04 -6.67 5.14
C ASP A 11 9.27 -7.99 5.27
N VAL A 12 8.82 -8.57 4.15
CA VAL A 12 8.11 -9.86 4.17
C VAL A 12 9.01 -10.99 4.66
N PHE A 13 10.26 -11.05 4.22
CA PHE A 13 11.20 -12.08 4.66
C PHE A 13 11.43 -12.03 6.17
N ASN A 14 11.75 -10.85 6.68
CA ASN A 14 12.05 -10.67 8.10
C ASN A 14 10.81 -10.75 8.99
N LEU A 15 9.73 -10.05 8.64
CA LEU A 15 8.59 -9.86 9.53
C LEU A 15 7.57 -10.99 9.44
N VAL A 16 7.35 -11.56 8.25
CA VAL A 16 6.32 -12.58 8.00
C VAL A 16 6.94 -13.97 7.90
N LYS A 17 7.91 -14.16 7.00
CA LYS A 17 8.51 -15.48 6.74
C LYS A 17 9.55 -15.90 7.79
N LYS A 18 9.98 -14.98 8.66
CA LYS A 18 11.04 -15.19 9.68
C LYS A 18 12.34 -15.75 9.08
N LYS A 19 12.65 -15.33 7.85
CA LYS A 19 13.88 -15.69 7.14
C LYS A 19 14.81 -14.48 7.09
N PRO A 20 16.09 -14.63 7.45
CA PRO A 20 17.05 -13.54 7.32
C PRO A 20 17.27 -13.19 5.84
N GLY A 21 17.60 -11.93 5.57
CA GLY A 21 17.95 -11.46 4.23
C GLY A 21 16.76 -10.94 3.42
N ILE A 22 16.87 -11.02 2.10
CA ILE A 22 15.88 -10.53 1.13
C ILE A 22 15.61 -11.61 0.08
N PRO A 23 14.43 -11.65 -0.56
CA PRO A 23 14.18 -12.57 -1.66
C PRO A 23 15.12 -12.28 -2.83
N THR A 24 15.60 -13.33 -3.50
CA THR A 24 16.36 -13.16 -4.75
C THR A 24 15.43 -12.78 -5.91
N LYS A 25 16.03 -12.41 -7.05
CA LYS A 25 15.23 -12.14 -8.26
C LYS A 25 14.52 -13.39 -8.73
N GLU A 26 15.19 -14.54 -8.72
CA GLU A 26 14.68 -15.84 -9.14
C GLU A 26 13.48 -16.25 -8.28
N TYR A 27 13.57 -16.05 -6.95
CA TYR A 27 12.46 -16.25 -6.04
C TYR A 27 11.25 -15.38 -6.41
N LEU A 28 11.46 -14.12 -6.79
CA LEU A 28 10.38 -13.21 -7.20
C LEU A 28 9.93 -13.40 -8.65
N PHE A 29 10.67 -14.13 -9.49
CA PHE A 29 10.22 -14.50 -10.83
C PHE A 29 9.29 -15.71 -10.81
N ASP A 30 9.36 -16.54 -9.77
CA ASP A 30 8.33 -17.55 -9.52
C ASP A 30 6.97 -16.89 -9.20
N PRO A 31 5.90 -17.17 -9.98
CA PRO A 31 4.62 -16.49 -9.80
C PRO A 31 4.00 -16.68 -8.42
N ALA A 32 4.06 -17.90 -7.86
CA ALA A 32 3.45 -18.21 -6.57
C ALA A 32 4.15 -17.44 -5.45
N ASN A 33 5.48 -17.48 -5.43
CA ASN A 33 6.31 -16.73 -4.49
C ASN A 33 6.11 -15.22 -4.63
N ASN A 34 5.96 -14.72 -5.85
CA ASN A 34 5.75 -13.29 -6.10
C ASN A 34 4.39 -12.82 -5.57
N ILE A 35 3.33 -13.59 -5.82
CA ILE A 35 1.97 -13.30 -5.34
C ILE A 35 1.92 -13.40 -3.81
N ASP A 36 2.45 -14.47 -3.24
CA ASP A 36 2.52 -14.65 -1.78
C ASP A 36 3.28 -13.51 -1.11
N THR A 37 4.42 -13.09 -1.68
CA THR A 37 5.20 -11.97 -1.13
C THR A 37 4.45 -10.64 -1.24
N GLY A 38 3.80 -10.36 -2.36
CA GLY A 38 2.99 -9.14 -2.52
C GLY A 38 1.79 -9.10 -1.57
N ALA A 39 1.08 -10.22 -1.41
CA ALA A 39 -0.03 -10.35 -0.47
C ALA A 39 0.42 -10.22 1.00
N ALA A 40 1.54 -10.84 1.35
CA ALA A 40 2.16 -10.69 2.67
C ALA A 40 2.57 -9.24 2.94
N TYR A 41 3.00 -8.49 1.92
CA TYR A 41 3.31 -7.07 2.09
C TYR A 41 2.04 -6.23 2.37
N PHE A 42 0.92 -6.53 1.71
CA PHE A 42 -0.38 -5.93 2.08
C PHE A 42 -0.77 -6.25 3.53
N HIS A 43 -0.49 -7.46 4.02
CA HIS A 43 -0.69 -7.78 5.42
C HIS A 43 0.15 -6.86 6.34
N ILE A 44 1.43 -6.66 6.04
CA ILE A 44 2.30 -5.74 6.82
C ILE A 44 1.78 -4.30 6.78
N LEU A 45 1.35 -3.82 5.61
CA LEU A 45 0.74 -2.49 5.48
C LEU A 45 -0.46 -2.37 6.43
N LYS A 46 -1.36 -3.34 6.41
CA LYS A 46 -2.58 -3.36 7.22
C LYS A 46 -2.31 -3.45 8.72
N THR A 47 -1.46 -4.38 9.15
CA THR A 47 -1.32 -4.74 10.57
C THR A 47 -0.22 -4.01 11.30
N ARG A 48 0.71 -3.38 10.56
CA ARG A 48 1.88 -2.71 11.15
C ARG A 48 1.96 -1.24 10.76
N TYR A 49 2.01 -0.93 9.48
CA TYR A 49 2.36 0.43 9.02
C TYR A 49 1.18 1.40 8.99
N LEU A 50 -0.02 0.90 8.70
CA LEU A 50 -1.27 1.66 8.65
C LEU A 50 -2.27 1.15 9.68
N ARG A 51 -1.80 0.44 10.72
CA ARG A 51 -2.65 -0.19 11.75
C ARG A 51 -3.57 0.81 12.48
N ASP A 52 -3.16 2.07 12.54
CA ASP A 52 -3.87 3.12 13.26
C ASP A 52 -4.91 3.83 12.36
N VAL A 53 -5.03 3.46 11.08
CA VAL A 53 -6.09 3.98 10.21
C VAL A 53 -7.41 3.29 10.55
N LYS A 54 -8.36 4.07 11.07
CA LYS A 54 -9.58 3.55 11.69
C LYS A 54 -10.67 3.19 10.69
N ASN A 55 -10.87 4.02 9.66
CA ASN A 55 -11.90 3.75 8.67
C ASN A 55 -11.41 2.70 7.65
N PRO A 56 -12.14 1.60 7.43
CA PRO A 56 -11.69 0.50 6.57
C PRO A 56 -11.53 0.90 5.11
N THR A 57 -12.38 1.79 4.59
CA THR A 57 -12.27 2.30 3.21
C THR A 57 -11.07 3.24 3.07
N SER A 58 -10.85 4.12 4.03
CA SER A 58 -9.64 4.97 4.07
C SER A 58 -8.36 4.13 4.17
N LEU A 59 -8.38 3.05 4.96
CA LEU A 59 -7.28 2.10 5.06
C LEU A 59 -7.01 1.42 3.72
N HIS A 60 -8.06 0.97 3.02
CA HIS A 60 -7.94 0.34 1.70
C HIS A 60 -7.27 1.27 0.67
N PHE A 61 -7.74 2.51 0.54
CA PHE A 61 -7.11 3.51 -0.34
C PHE A 61 -5.66 3.79 0.04
N SER A 62 -5.38 3.90 1.34
CA SER A 62 -4.04 4.14 1.87
C SER A 62 -3.11 2.95 1.61
N MET A 63 -3.60 1.72 1.69
CA MET A 63 -2.83 0.51 1.37
C MET A 63 -2.47 0.45 -0.12
N ILE A 64 -3.43 0.74 -1.02
CA ILE A 64 -3.16 0.81 -2.46
C ILE A 64 -2.09 1.86 -2.75
N SER A 65 -2.24 3.06 -2.18
CA SER A 65 -1.28 4.15 -2.35
C SER A 65 0.10 3.77 -1.79
N ALA A 66 0.16 3.19 -0.60
CA ALA A 66 1.41 2.79 0.05
C ALA A 66 2.11 1.63 -0.69
N TYR A 67 1.39 0.76 -1.38
CA TYR A 67 2.00 -0.32 -2.16
C TYR A 67 2.89 0.23 -3.29
N ASN A 68 2.48 1.32 -3.95
CA ASN A 68 3.26 1.99 -4.99
C ASN A 68 4.18 3.09 -4.43
N GLY A 69 3.65 3.97 -3.58
CA GLY A 69 4.31 5.18 -3.11
C GLY A 69 5.09 5.03 -1.80
N GLY A 70 4.85 3.96 -1.04
CA GLY A 70 5.32 3.75 0.33
C GLY A 70 4.47 4.48 1.38
N THR A 71 4.40 3.95 2.61
CA THR A 71 3.64 4.54 3.73
C THR A 71 4.09 5.99 4.05
N GLY A 72 5.37 6.30 3.87
CA GLY A 72 5.88 7.66 4.03
C GLY A 72 5.23 8.65 3.06
N GLY A 73 5.02 8.26 1.80
CA GLY A 73 4.34 9.07 0.79
C GLY A 73 2.85 9.28 1.11
N VAL A 74 2.20 8.25 1.63
CA VAL A 74 0.82 8.36 2.13
C VAL A 74 0.73 9.39 3.25
N LEU A 75 1.55 9.28 4.29
CA LEU A 75 1.47 10.20 5.44
C LEU A 75 1.85 11.64 5.05
N SER A 76 2.89 11.82 4.21
CA SER A 76 3.30 13.16 3.77
C SER A 76 2.25 13.87 2.91
N THR A 77 1.29 13.12 2.33
CA THR A 77 0.12 13.71 1.65
C THR A 77 -0.76 14.51 2.61
N PHE A 78 -0.85 14.09 3.87
CA PHE A 78 -1.71 14.74 4.86
C PHE A 78 -0.95 15.78 5.68
N HIS A 79 0.29 15.46 6.07
CA HIS A 79 1.18 16.34 6.84
C HIS A 79 2.63 15.82 6.88
N PRO A 80 3.67 16.67 6.97
CA PRO A 80 5.06 16.23 7.13
C PRO A 80 5.34 15.46 8.43
N ASP A 81 4.75 15.90 9.55
CA ASP A 81 4.76 15.14 10.80
C ASP A 81 3.81 13.94 10.73
N ARG A 82 4.35 12.74 11.03
CA ARG A 82 3.62 11.47 10.88
C ARG A 82 2.44 11.32 11.84
N LYS A 83 2.55 11.86 13.06
CA LYS A 83 1.49 11.76 14.07
C LYS A 83 0.33 12.67 13.69
N VAL A 84 0.63 13.89 13.27
CA VAL A 84 -0.36 14.84 12.75
C VAL A 84 -0.99 14.30 11.47
N ALA A 85 -0.21 13.71 10.57
CA ALA A 85 -0.71 13.07 9.35
C ALA A 85 -1.73 11.97 9.65
N MET A 86 -1.40 11.08 10.59
CA MET A 86 -2.30 10.00 10.99
C MET A 86 -3.59 10.54 11.62
N ASN A 87 -3.50 11.56 12.46
CA ASN A 87 -4.68 12.21 13.05
C ASN A 87 -5.57 12.83 11.97
N LYS A 88 -4.97 13.56 11.02
CA LYS A 88 -5.69 14.21 9.92
C LYS A 88 -6.33 13.21 8.96
N LEU A 89 -5.62 12.13 8.62
CA LEU A 89 -6.16 11.02 7.84
C LEU A 89 -7.40 10.42 8.53
N ASN A 90 -7.31 10.17 9.84
CA ASN A 90 -8.41 9.59 10.62
C ASN A 90 -9.58 10.56 10.88
N SER A 91 -9.40 11.87 10.74
CA SER A 91 -10.48 12.85 10.85
C SER A 91 -11.23 13.09 9.53
N MET A 92 -10.72 12.56 8.41
CA MET A 92 -11.30 12.75 7.08
C MET A 92 -12.31 11.65 6.73
N GLN A 93 -13.32 12.01 5.96
CA GLN A 93 -14.21 11.04 5.31
C GLN A 93 -13.46 10.27 4.21
N PRO A 94 -13.86 9.01 3.90
CA PRO A 94 -13.15 8.19 2.90
C PRO A 94 -12.99 8.87 1.53
N LYS A 95 -13.99 9.63 1.09
CA LYS A 95 -13.90 10.40 -0.15
C LYS A 95 -12.79 11.46 -0.09
N GLN A 96 -12.65 12.17 1.03
CA GLN A 96 -11.60 13.18 1.21
C GLN A 96 -10.21 12.54 1.23
N VAL A 97 -10.08 11.35 1.84
CA VAL A 97 -8.83 10.57 1.81
C VAL A 97 -8.48 10.16 0.38
N TYR A 98 -9.45 9.65 -0.37
CA TYR A 98 -9.27 9.32 -1.80
C TYR A 98 -8.84 10.54 -2.62
N ASP A 99 -9.55 11.66 -2.47
CA ASP A 99 -9.26 12.90 -3.18
C ASP A 99 -7.83 13.39 -2.84
N ALA A 100 -7.43 13.38 -1.56
CA ALA A 100 -6.08 13.75 -1.14
C ALA A 100 -5.00 12.84 -1.77
N LEU A 101 -5.18 11.51 -1.70
CA LEU A 101 -4.21 10.55 -2.25
C LEU A 101 -4.10 10.63 -3.78
N THR A 102 -5.16 11.04 -4.47
CA THR A 102 -5.19 11.12 -5.94
C THR A 102 -4.87 12.50 -6.50
N THR A 103 -4.80 13.54 -5.66
CA THR A 103 -4.52 14.92 -6.09
C THR A 103 -3.27 15.53 -5.44
N GLN A 104 -3.00 15.20 -4.17
CA GLN A 104 -1.96 15.86 -3.36
C GLN A 104 -0.75 14.97 -3.06
N HIS A 105 -0.84 13.65 -3.26
CA HIS A 105 0.29 12.75 -3.00
C HIS A 105 1.52 13.20 -3.82
N PRO A 106 2.74 13.27 -3.23
CA PRO A 106 3.89 13.91 -3.86
C PRO A 106 4.31 13.28 -5.20
N LYS A 107 4.14 11.95 -5.31
CA LYS A 107 4.42 11.22 -6.55
C LYS A 107 3.19 11.15 -7.45
N GLY A 108 3.32 11.64 -8.69
CA GLY A 108 2.25 11.57 -9.70
C GLY A 108 1.88 10.15 -10.11
N GLU A 109 2.84 9.22 -10.08
CA GLU A 109 2.58 7.79 -10.32
C GLU A 109 1.61 7.21 -9.28
N ALA A 110 1.87 7.44 -7.99
CA ALA A 110 1.02 6.95 -6.91
C ALA A 110 -0.41 7.53 -6.97
N ARG A 111 -0.56 8.80 -7.39
CA ARG A 111 -1.87 9.41 -7.64
C ARG A 111 -2.68 8.62 -8.67
N ARG A 112 -2.05 8.33 -9.82
CA ARG A 112 -2.67 7.53 -10.90
C ARG A 112 -2.89 6.07 -10.50
N TYR A 113 -1.98 5.51 -9.70
CA TYR A 113 -2.02 4.11 -9.29
C TYR A 113 -3.29 3.80 -8.47
N VAL A 114 -3.66 4.67 -7.52
CA VAL A 114 -4.88 4.51 -6.73
C VAL A 114 -6.12 4.47 -7.62
N GLN A 115 -6.23 5.41 -8.56
CA GLN A 115 -7.36 5.48 -9.50
C GLN A 115 -7.45 4.20 -10.36
N LYS A 116 -6.31 3.77 -10.92
CA LYS A 116 -6.22 2.61 -11.80
C LYS A 116 -6.58 1.30 -11.07
N VAL A 117 -6.06 1.10 -9.87
CA VAL A 117 -6.35 -0.11 -9.09
C VAL A 117 -7.83 -0.18 -8.70
N LEU A 118 -8.43 0.92 -8.26
CA LEU A 118 -9.86 0.93 -7.89
C LEU A 118 -10.77 0.71 -9.11
N TYR A 119 -10.40 1.24 -10.27
CA TYR A 119 -11.10 0.97 -11.52
C TYR A 119 -11.12 -0.54 -11.85
N PHE A 120 -9.95 -1.19 -11.90
CA PHE A 120 -9.88 -2.62 -12.19
C PHE A 120 -10.44 -3.49 -11.06
N GLN A 121 -10.34 -3.06 -9.80
CA GLN A 121 -10.94 -3.79 -8.68
C GLN A 121 -12.46 -3.81 -8.80
N LYS A 122 -13.07 -2.71 -9.22
CA LYS A 122 -14.51 -2.66 -9.50
C LYS A 122 -14.87 -3.64 -10.60
N ASP A 123 -14.18 -3.60 -11.74
CA ASP A 123 -14.47 -4.49 -12.87
C ASP A 123 -14.27 -5.97 -12.50
N PHE A 124 -13.23 -6.30 -11.71
CA PHE A 124 -12.99 -7.64 -11.20
C PHE A 124 -14.14 -8.13 -10.30
N ASN A 125 -14.59 -7.29 -9.38
CA ASN A 125 -15.70 -7.62 -8.48
C ASN A 125 -17.04 -7.76 -9.21
N GLU A 126 -17.20 -7.12 -10.37
CA GLU A 126 -18.37 -7.22 -11.23
C GLU A 126 -18.26 -8.35 -12.28
N GLY A 127 -17.16 -9.10 -12.30
CA GLY A 127 -16.94 -10.19 -13.27
C GLY A 127 -16.71 -9.71 -14.70
N LYS A 128 -16.23 -8.47 -14.88
CA LYS A 128 -15.98 -7.83 -16.18
C LYS A 128 -14.52 -7.94 -16.65
N LEU A 129 -13.68 -8.59 -15.85
CA LEU A 129 -12.27 -8.91 -16.14
C LEU A 129 -12.07 -10.41 -16.25
#